data_AF-A0A7C6NFV9-F1
#
_entry.id   AF-A0A7C6NFV9-F1
#
_cell.length_a   1.000
_cell.length_b   1.000
_cell.length_c   1.000
_cell.angle_alpha   90.00
_cell.angle_beta   90.00
_cell.angle_gamma   90.00
#
_symmetry.space_group_name_H-M   'P 1'
#
loop_
_entity.id
_entity.type
_entity.pdbx_description
1 polymer ?
#
loop_
_entity_poly.entity_id
_entity_poly.type
_entity_poly.pdbx_seq_one_letter_code
_entity_poly.pdbx_strand_id
1 'polypeptide(L)'
;MGEEIPVKELSELLDTVSEKVPKLIKELMSSFYSEESGKQMGRAVAAMYKELVDSGVPAEEALKMAKDYLNTARDVIPRNFG
;
A
#
# COMPACT_ATOMS: atom_id res chain seq x y z
N MET A 1 -43.85 5.69 21.35
CA MET A 1 -43.38 6.37 20.13
C MET A 1 -42.26 5.53 19.60
N GLY A 2 -42.46 4.83 18.48
CA GLY A 2 -41.38 4.07 17.85
C GLY A 2 -40.44 5.06 17.17
N GLU A 3 -39.15 4.98 17.44
CA GLU A 3 -38.16 5.71 16.65
C GLU A 3 -38.22 5.20 15.21
N GLU A 4 -38.80 6.01 14.32
CA GLU A 4 -38.68 5.76 12.89
C GLU A 4 -37.21 5.90 12.51
N ILE A 5 -36.66 4.85 11.92
CA ILE A 5 -35.30 4.88 11.38
C ILE A 5 -35.26 6.01 10.32
N PRO A 6 -34.37 7.01 10.44
CA PRO A 6 -34.32 8.13 9.52
C PRO A 6 -33.65 7.71 8.20
N VAL A 7 -34.39 6.99 7.35
CA VAL A 7 -33.89 6.38 6.10
C VAL A 7 -33.22 7.41 5.18
N LYS A 8 -33.72 8.64 5.14
CA LYS A 8 -33.16 9.71 4.31
C LYS A 8 -31.76 10.14 4.80
N GLU A 9 -31.62 10.41 6.09
CA GLU A 9 -30.33 10.80 6.70
C GLU A 9 -29.31 9.66 6.58
N LEU A 10 -29.77 8.40 6.71
CA LEU A 10 -28.93 7.23 6.49
C LEU A 10 -28.46 7.13 5.03
N SER A 11 -29.34 7.40 4.06
CA SER A 11 -28.97 7.44 2.63
C SER A 11 -27.91 8.51 2.37
N GLU A 12 -28.12 9.73 2.87
CA GLU A 12 -27.19 10.85 2.70
C GLU A 12 -25.82 10.57 3.35
N LEU A 13 -25.81 9.90 4.51
CA LEU A 13 -24.58 9.45 5.16
C LEU A 13 -23.86 8.39 4.32
N LEU A 14 -24.58 7.38 3.82
CA LEU A 14 -24.02 6.31 3.00
C LEU A 14 -23.47 6.86 1.67
N ASP A 15 -24.18 7.79 1.05
CA ASP A 15 -23.72 8.50 -0.15
C ASP A 15 -22.41 9.25 0.15
N THR A 16 -22.37 10.01 1.25
CA THR A 16 -21.16 10.71 1.70
C THR A 16 -19.99 9.75 1.94
N VAL A 17 -20.22 8.62 2.63
CA VAL A 17 -19.18 7.62 2.89
C VAL A 17 -18.69 6.99 1.58
N SER A 18 -19.62 6.68 0.66
CA SER A 18 -19.31 6.11 -0.65
C SER A 18 -18.48 7.06 -1.52
N GLU A 19 -18.61 8.37 -1.34
CA GLU A 19 -17.78 9.36 -2.03
C GLU A 19 -16.40 9.55 -1.38
N LYS A 20 -16.36 9.63 -0.04
CA LYS A 20 -15.13 10.02 0.69
C LYS A 20 -14.15 8.86 0.84
N VAL A 21 -14.64 7.65 1.10
CA VAL A 21 -13.78 6.48 1.36
C VAL A 21 -12.91 6.12 0.14
N PRO A 22 -13.47 5.99 -1.09
CA PRO A 22 -12.65 5.71 -2.27
C PRO A 22 -11.63 6.83 -2.57
N LYS A 23 -12.02 8.09 -2.34
CA LYS A 23 -11.13 9.23 -2.51
C LYS A 23 -9.93 9.17 -1.56
N LEU A 24 -10.18 8.90 -0.28
CA LEU A 24 -9.13 8.75 0.73
C LEU A 24 -8.16 7.61 0.35
N ILE A 25 -8.69 6.46 -0.06
CA ILE A 25 -7.87 5.33 -0.52
C ILE A 25 -6.99 5.76 -1.71
N LYS A 26 -7.58 6.42 -2.72
CA LYS A 26 -6.84 6.90 -3.90
C LYS A 26 -5.71 7.86 -3.54
N GLU A 27 -5.96 8.80 -2.63
CA GLU A 27 -4.95 9.77 -2.18
C GLU A 27 -3.80 9.09 -1.42
N LEU A 28 -4.12 8.18 -0.49
CA LEU A 28 -3.10 7.38 0.20
C LEU A 28 -2.26 6.56 -0.80
N MET A 29 -2.91 5.92 -1.77
CA MET A 29 -2.23 5.17 -2.82
C MET A 29 -1.33 6.05 -3.70
N SER A 30 -1.77 7.27 -4.04
CA SER A 30 -0.93 8.22 -4.78
C SER A 30 0.30 8.67 -3.99
N SER A 31 0.18 8.75 -2.67
CA SER A 31 1.32 9.01 -1.78
C SER A 31 2.29 7.83 -1.77
N PHE A 32 1.79 6.59 -1.70
CA PHE A 32 2.62 5.38 -1.74
C PHE A 32 3.31 5.15 -3.09
N TYR A 33 2.66 5.50 -4.21
CA TYR A 33 3.23 5.39 -5.55
C TYR A 33 3.88 6.67 -6.07
N SER A 34 4.07 7.67 -5.21
CA SER A 34 4.80 8.88 -5.60
C SER A 34 6.22 8.52 -6.03
N GLU A 35 6.80 9.32 -6.93
CA GLU A 35 8.18 9.13 -7.38
C GLU A 35 9.17 9.09 -6.20
N GLU A 36 8.92 9.90 -5.17
CA GLU A 36 9.73 9.92 -3.95
C GLU A 36 9.61 8.62 -3.15
N SER A 37 8.39 8.11 -2.97
CA SER A 37 8.16 6.81 -2.30
C SER A 37 8.81 5.67 -3.07
N GLY A 38 8.73 5.68 -4.41
CA GLY A 38 9.43 4.72 -5.26
C GLY A 38 10.96 4.79 -5.09
N LYS A 39 11.54 5.99 -5.04
CA LYS A 39 12.98 6.20 -4.79
C LYS A 39 13.41 5.74 -3.40
N GLN A 40 12.60 5.98 -2.38
CA GLN A 40 12.88 5.52 -1.02
C GLN A 40 12.84 3.99 -0.93
N MET A 41 11.82 3.36 -1.52
CA MET A 41 11.71 1.90 -1.57
C MET A 41 12.90 1.27 -2.32
N GLY A 42 13.28 1.83 -3.48
CA GLY A 42 14.45 1.38 -4.22
C GLY A 42 15.75 1.48 -3.42
N ARG A 43 15.94 2.57 -2.66
CA ARG A 43 17.11 2.74 -1.77
C ARG A 43 17.13 1.70 -0.64
N ALA A 44 15.99 1.43 0.00
CA ALA A 44 15.90 0.43 1.06
C ALA A 44 16.27 -0.98 0.57
N VAL A 45 15.76 -1.36 -0.61
CA VAL A 45 16.05 -2.67 -1.22
C VAL A 45 17.51 -2.79 -1.63
N ALA A 46 18.08 -1.72 -2.19
CA ALA A 46 19.51 -1.69 -2.53
C ALA A 46 20.40 -1.80 -1.29
N ALA A 47 20.03 -1.13 -0.19
CA ALA A 47 20.73 -1.22 1.08
C ALA A 47 20.68 -2.64 1.66
N MET A 48 19.49 -3.26 1.69
CA MET A 48 19.32 -4.65 2.12
C MET A 48 20.17 -5.62 1.28
N TYR A 49 20.12 -5.50 -0.05
CA TYR A 49 20.95 -6.32 -0.94
C TYR A 49 22.45 -6.18 -0.59
N LYS A 50 22.91 -4.94 -0.42
CA LYS A 50 24.30 -4.66 -0.09
C LYS A 50 24.70 -5.28 1.26
N GLU A 51 23.88 -5.09 2.30
CA GLU A 51 24.14 -5.67 3.63
C GLU A 51 24.20 -7.20 3.61
N LEU A 52 23.32 -7.85 2.85
CA LEU A 52 23.33 -9.32 2.70
C LEU A 52 24.64 -9.77 2.04
N VAL A 53 25.05 -9.13 0.95
CA VAL A 53 26.31 -9.46 0.27
C VAL A 53 27.51 -9.20 1.19
N ASP A 54 27.54 -8.06 1.87
CA ASP A 54 28.62 -7.69 2.80
C ASP A 54 28.71 -8.66 3.99
N SER A 55 27.59 -9.27 4.39
CA SER A 55 27.53 -10.33 5.42
C SER A 55 27.92 -11.73 4.92
N GLY A 56 28.22 -11.88 3.62
CA GLY A 56 28.67 -13.13 3.01
C GLY A 56 27.57 -13.97 2.36
N VAL A 57 26.35 -13.44 2.20
CA VAL A 57 25.30 -14.10 1.40
C VAL A 57 25.69 -14.05 -0.07
N PRO A 58 25.62 -15.18 -0.81
CA PRO A 58 25.88 -15.18 -2.25
C PRO A 58 25.03 -14.14 -3.00
N ALA A 59 25.64 -13.42 -3.94
CA ALA A 59 24.99 -12.29 -4.61
C ALA A 59 23.64 -12.66 -5.27
N GLU A 60 23.56 -13.85 -5.88
CA GLU A 60 22.31 -14.32 -6.50
C GLU A 60 21.21 -14.57 -5.46
N GLU A 61 21.57 -15.09 -4.29
CA GLU A 61 20.64 -15.37 -3.20
C GLU A 61 20.20 -14.08 -2.51
N ALA A 62 21.12 -13.14 -2.28
CA ALA A 62 20.81 -11.80 -1.78
C ALA A 62 19.87 -11.04 -2.74
N LEU A 63 20.11 -11.14 -4.05
CA LEU A 63 19.24 -10.54 -5.07
C LEU A 63 17.84 -11.16 -5.04
N LYS A 64 17.74 -12.48 -4.87
CA LYS A 64 16.45 -13.17 -4.71
C LYS A 64 15.71 -12.67 -3.46
N MET A 65 16.39 -12.61 -2.31
CA MET A 65 15.78 -12.13 -1.05
C MET A 65 15.29 -10.68 -1.17
N ALA A 66 16.07 -9.79 -1.80
CA ALA A 66 15.69 -8.40 -2.04
C ALA A 66 14.46 -8.29 -2.97
N LYS A 67 14.37 -9.12 -4.01
CA LYS A 67 13.19 -9.21 -4.90
C LYS A 67 11.96 -9.75 -4.15
N ASP A 68 12.13 -10.77 -3.31
CA ASP A 68 11.05 -11.37 -2.53
C ASP A 68 10.46 -10.35 -1.54
N TYR A 69 11.32 -9.55 -0.88
CA TYR A 69 10.88 -8.45 0.00
C TYR A 69 10.04 -7.40 -0.74
N LEU A 70 10.47 -6.98 -1.93
CA LEU A 70 9.68 -6.09 -2.80
C LEU A 70 8.31 -6.66 -3.16
N ASN A 71 8.26 -7.96 -3.47
CA ASN A 71 7.02 -8.63 -3.81
C ASN A 71 6.07 -8.72 -2.61
N THR A 72 6.57 -9.02 -1.41
CA THR A 72 5.76 -9.00 -0.18
C THR A 72 5.20 -7.62 0.10
N ALA A 73 6.01 -6.56 -0.03
CA ALA A 73 5.54 -5.18 0.12
C ALA A 73 4.42 -4.85 -0.89
N ARG A 74 4.53 -5.35 -2.12
CA ARG A 74 3.48 -5.23 -3.15
C ARG A 74 2.21 -6.02 -2.81
N ASP A 75 2.32 -7.20 -2.21
CA ASP A 75 1.16 -8.03 -1.89
C ASP A 75 0.34 -7.52 -0.68
N VAL A 76 0.96 -6.72 0.20
CA VAL A 76 0.25 -6.01 1.28
C VAL A 76 -0.54 -4.81 0.75
N ILE A 77 -0.20 -4.31 -0.45
CA ILE A 77 -0.99 -3.30 -1.16
C ILE A 77 -2.19 -4.02 -1.80
N PRO A 78 -3.45 -3.61 -1.51
CA PRO A 78 -4.63 -4.30 -2.02
C PRO A 78 -4.62 -4.42 -3.55
N ARG A 79 -4.53 -5.67 -4.06
CA ARG A 79 -4.56 -5.99 -5.50
C ARG A 79 -5.94 -5.82 -6.18
N ASN A 80 -6.95 -5.33 -5.48
CA ASN A 80 -8.37 -5.45 -5.89
C ASN A 80 -9.02 -4.17 -6.46
N PHE A 81 -8.27 -3.33 -7.18
CA PHE A 81 -8.88 -2.18 -7.88
C PHE A 81 -8.43 -2.04 -9.34
N GLY A 82 -8.43 -3.18 -10.06
CA GLY A 82 -8.51 -3.24 -11.51
C GLY A 82 -9.92 -3.63 -11.95
#